data_AF-J0U1S8-F1
#
_entry.id   AF-J0U1S8-F1
#
_cell.length_a   1.000
_cell.length_b   1.000
_cell.length_c   1.000
_cell.angle_alpha   90.00
_cell.angle_beta   90.00
_cell.angle_gamma   90.00
#
_symmetry.space_group_name_H-M   'P 1'
#
loop_
_entity.id
_entity.type
_entity.pdbx_description
1 polymer ?
#
loop_
_entity_poly.entity_id
_entity_poly.type
_entity_poly.pdbx_seq_one_letter_code
_entity_poly.pdbx_strand_id
1 'polypeptide(L)' 'MSWMEQINPATAVWRGVEAYAAERMAELTTVCTTVRSSDTEIRAAQAAIQELQALLALPGRIALQAQQRGTTDRSKGY' A
#
# COMPACT_ATOMS: atom_id res chain seq x y z
N MET A 1 15.85 12.83 8.22
CA MET A 1 14.89 11.70 8.23
C MET A 1 15.04 10.93 6.94
N SER A 2 15.21 9.62 7.02
CA SER A 2 15.21 8.73 5.86
C SER A 2 13.78 8.34 5.50
N TRP A 3 13.48 8.17 4.20
CA TRP A 3 12.18 7.68 3.74
C TRP A 3 11.85 6.30 4.35
N MET A 4 12.87 5.47 4.62
CA MET A 4 12.69 4.17 5.27
C MET A 4 12.11 4.27 6.68
N GLU A 5 12.41 5.35 7.39
CA GLU A 5 11.87 5.56 8.74
C GLU A 5 10.39 5.96 8.66
N GLN A 6 10.00 6.69 7.62
CA GLN A 6 8.63 7.18 7.43
C GLN A 6 7.65 6.11 6.95
N ILE A 7 8.12 5.06 6.27
CA ILE A 7 7.30 3.91 5.85
C ILE A 7 7.09 2.88 6.98
N ASN A 8 7.64 3.13 8.18
CA ASN A 8 7.43 2.27 9.33
C ASN A 8 5.98 2.43 9.83
N PRO A 9 5.19 1.33 9.94
CA PRO A 9 3.81 1.37 10.41
C PRO A 9 3.60 1.96 11.80
N ALA A 10 4.64 1.99 12.63
CA ALA A 10 4.58 2.58 13.96
C ALA A 10 4.59 4.12 13.94
N THR A 11 4.91 4.76 12.82
CA THR A 11 5.05 6.22 12.75
C THR A 11 3.72 6.93 12.52
N ALA A 12 3.60 8.14 13.07
CA ALA A 12 2.45 9.00 12.82
C ALA A 12 2.28 9.35 11.33
N VAL A 13 3.40 9.47 10.59
CA VAL A 13 3.39 9.72 9.15
C VAL A 13 2.70 8.57 8.42
N TRP A 14 3.11 7.33 8.68
CA TRP A 14 2.49 6.17 8.03
C TRP A 14 1.01 6.00 8.40
N ARG A 15 0.64 6.23 9.66
CA ARG A 15 -0.79 6.23 10.05
C ARG A 15 -1.62 7.26 9.28
N GLY A 16 -1.04 8.42 8.96
CA GLY A 16 -1.66 9.41 8.07
C GLY A 16 -1.85 8.90 6.64
N VAL A 17 -0.88 8.15 6.12
CA VAL A 17 -0.98 7.49 4.80
C VAL A 17 -2.09 6.43 4.81
N GLU A 18 -2.18 5.62 5.87
CA GLU A 18 -3.24 4.61 6.03
C GLU A 18 -4.63 5.25 6.08
N ALA A 19 -4.79 6.32 6.85
CA ALA A 19 -6.04 7.06 6.95
C ALA A 19 -6.45 7.66 5.59
N TYR A 20 -5.52 8.35 4.91
CA TYR A 20 -5.75 8.90 3.58
C TYR A 20 -6.15 7.80 2.58
N ALA A 21 -5.43 6.68 2.54
CA ALA A 21 -5.74 5.59 1.63
C ALA A 21 -7.12 5.00 1.90
N ALA A 22 -7.50 4.83 3.17
CA ALA A 22 -8.83 4.34 3.55
C ALA A 22 -9.95 5.29 3.09
N GLU A 23 -9.79 6.60 3.32
CA GLU A 23 -10.75 7.61 2.88
C GLU A 23 -10.89 7.62 1.36
N ARG A 24 -9.78 7.67 0.62
CA ARG A 24 -9.82 7.66 -0.85
C ARG A 24 -10.37 6.37 -1.42
N MET A 25 -10.06 5.21 -0.84
CA MET A 25 -10.66 3.94 -1.27
C MET A 25 -12.17 3.94 -1.06
N ALA A 26 -12.69 4.55 0.02
CA ALA A 26 -14.13 4.66 0.25
C ALA A 26 -14.82 5.55 -0.80
N GLU A 27 -14.21 6.69 -1.14
CA GLU A 27 -14.70 7.56 -2.22
C GLU A 27 -14.72 6.84 -3.58
N LEU A 28 -13.62 6.16 -3.94
CA LEU A 28 -13.52 5.41 -5.19
C LEU A 28 -14.50 4.23 -5.23
N THR A 29 -14.75 3.58 -4.10
CA THR A 29 -15.76 2.52 -3.99
C THR A 29 -17.16 3.08 -4.23
N THR A 30 -17.42 4.33 -3.83
CA THR A 30 -18.67 5.03 -4.15
C THR A 30 -18.82 5.21 -5.66
N VAL A 31 -17.74 5.59 -6.37
CA VAL A 31 -17.74 5.65 -7.85
C VAL A 31 -18.05 4.28 -8.46
N CYS A 32 -17.39 3.22 -7.99
CA CYS A 32 -17.60 1.86 -8.47
C CYS A 32 -19.03 1.33 -8.28
N THR A 33 -19.76 1.85 -7.28
CA THR A 33 -21.12 1.40 -6.93
C THR A 33 -22.21 2.36 -7.41
N THR A 34 -21.85 3.50 -7.98
CA THR A 34 -22.80 4.51 -8.46
C THR A 34 -23.31 4.15 -9.85
N VAL A 35 -24.63 3.96 -9.98
CA VAL A 35 -25.32 3.60 -11.25
C VAL A 35 -25.08 4.59 -12.39
N ARG A 36 -24.74 5.85 -12.07
CA ARG A 36 -24.47 6.90 -13.06
C ARG A 36 -23.02 6.95 -13.54
N SER A 37 -22.10 6.22 -12.90
CA SER A 37 -20.71 6.18 -13.33
C SER A 37 -20.58 5.34 -14.60
N SER A 38 -19.81 5.85 -15.55
CA SER A 38 -19.47 5.13 -16.77
C SER A 38 -18.48 4.00 -16.49
N ASP A 39 -18.44 3.00 -17.39
CA ASP A 39 -17.49 1.89 -17.29
C ASP A 39 -16.03 2.36 -17.23
N THR A 40 -15.70 3.44 -17.93
CA THR A 40 -14.35 4.03 -17.91
C THR A 40 -14.02 4.60 -16.54
N GLU A 41 -14.96 5.31 -15.90
CA GLU A 41 -14.78 5.84 -14.55
C GLU A 41 -14.66 4.71 -13.51
N ILE A 42 -15.47 3.65 -13.66
CA ILE A 42 -15.42 2.48 -12.79
C ILE A 42 -14.05 1.79 -12.92
N ARG A 43 -13.54 1.57 -14.14
CA ARG A 43 -12.22 0.95 -14.36
C ARG A 43 -11.09 1.81 -13.80
N ALA A 44 -11.15 3.13 -14.00
CA ALA A 44 -10.17 4.05 -13.44
C ALA A 44 -10.19 4.01 -11.90
N ALA A 45 -11.38 4.00 -11.29
CA ALA A 45 -11.52 3.90 -9.84
C ALA A 45 -11.00 2.57 -9.28
N GLN A 46 -11.28 1.46 -9.95
CA GLN A 46 -10.75 0.14 -9.58
C GLN A 46 -9.22 0.09 -9.65
N ALA A 47 -8.61 0.66 -10.71
CA ALA A 47 -7.16 0.74 -10.84
C ALA A 47 -6.54 1.56 -9.70
N ALA A 48 -7.12 2.72 -9.38
CA ALA A 48 -6.66 3.56 -8.27
C ALA A 48 -6.79 2.86 -6.91
N ILE A 49 -7.87 2.09 -6.68
CA ILE A 49 -8.01 1.26 -5.46
C ILE A 49 -6.88 0.22 -5.39
N GLN A 50 -6.56 -0.46 -6.49
CA GLN A 50 -5.48 -1.45 -6.51
C GLN A 50 -4.11 -0.82 -6.21
N GLU A 51 -3.85 0.38 -6.73
CA GLU A 51 -2.63 1.14 -6.43
C GLU A 51 -2.54 1.51 -4.94
N LEU A 52 -3.63 1.97 -4.33
CA LEU A 52 -3.69 2.28 -2.89
C LEU A 52 -3.47 1.03 -2.04
N GLN A 53 -4.06 -0.11 -2.41
CA GLN A 53 -3.82 -1.38 -1.74
C GLN A 53 -2.35 -1.82 -1.86
N ALA A 54 -1.74 -1.62 -3.02
CA ALA A 54 -0.32 -1.92 -3.25
C ALA A 54 0.59 -1.02 -2.40
N LEU A 55 0.25 0.26 -2.24
CA LEU A 55 0.94 1.19 -1.35
C LEU A 55 0.88 0.71 0.10
N LEU A 56 -0.31 0.32 0.59
CA LEU A 56 -0.48 -0.15 1.97
C LEU A 56 0.28 -1.45 2.26
N ALA A 57 0.50 -2.29 1.24
CA ALA A 57 1.30 -3.51 1.36
C ALA A 57 2.82 -3.27 1.39
N LEU A 58 3.29 -2.06 1.09
CA LEU A 58 4.71 -1.75 0.92
C LEU A 58 5.56 -2.07 2.18
N PRO A 59 5.18 -1.69 3.42
CA PRO A 59 6.00 -1.97 4.59
C PRO A 59 6.19 -3.46 4.83
N GLY A 60 5.13 -4.26 4.63
CA GLY A 60 5.18 -5.71 4.74
C GLY A 60 6.12 -6.35 3.71
N ARG A 61 6.07 -5.88 2.45
CA ARG A 61 6.98 -6.34 1.38
C ARG A 61 8.44 -6.01 1.68
N ILE A 62 8.71 -4.83 2.20
CA ILE A 62 10.06 -4.40 2.58
C ILE A 62 10.59 -5.25 3.75
N ALA A 63 9.76 -5.50 4.76
CA ALA A 63 10.12 -6.36 5.89
C ALA A 63 10.44 -7.80 5.42
N LEU A 64 9.62 -8.37 4.54
CA LEU A 64 9.84 -9.70 3.96
C LEU A 64 11.16 -9.76 3.18
N GLN A 65 11.44 -8.76 2.35
CA GLN A 65 12.68 -8.70 1.57
C GLN A 65 13.91 -8.59 2.48
N ALA A 66 13.83 -7.82 3.56
CA ALA A 66 14.91 -7.71 4.54
C ALA A 66 15.18 -9.05 5.24
N GLN A 67 14.13 -9.80 5.62
CA GLN A 67 14.25 -11.14 6.20
C GLN A 67 14.93 -12.13 5.24
N GLN A 68 14.52 -12.16 3.96
CA GLN A 68 15.08 -13.04 2.94
C GLN A 68 16.58 -12.81 2.69
N ARG A 69 17.04 -11.55 2.74
CA ARG A 69 18.47 -11.22 2.65
C ARG A 69 19.24 -11.76 3.86
N GLY A 70 18.72 -11.53 5.06
CA GLY A 70 19.33 -12.03 6.30
C GLY A 70 19.43 -13.55 6.38
N THR A 71 18.46 -14.29 5.83
CA THR A 71 18.52 -15.76 5.77
C THR A 71 19.53 -16.27 4.74
N THR A 72 19.67 -15.58 3.61
CA THR A 72 20.60 -15.96 2.53
C THR A 72 22.06 -15.81 2.99
N ASP A 73 22.39 -14.72 3.67
CA ASP A 73 23.75 -14.51 4.20
C ASP A 73 24.13 -15.54 5.27
N ARG A 74 23.18 -15.98 6.10
CA ARG A 74 23.42 -17.05 7.09
C ARG A 74 23.66 -18.42 6.47
N SER A 75 23.06 -18.71 5.32
CA SER A 75 23.21 -20.01 4.63
C SER A 75 24.53 -20.17 3.87
N LYS A 76 25.21 -19.09 3.50
CA LYS A 76 26.49 -19.12 2.75
C LYS A 76 27.73 -19.21 3.64
N GLY A 77 27.57 -19.10 4.96
CA GLY A 77 28.67 -19.11 5.93
C GLY A 77 28.99 -20.47 6.55
N TYR A 78 28.50 -21.58 5.98
CA TYR A 78 28.78 -22.95 6.43
C TYR A 78 29.61 -23.72 5.40
#